data_AF-A0A6B3F385-F1
#
_entry.id   AF-A0A6B3F385-F1
#
_cell.length_a   1.000
_cell.length_b   1.000
_cell.length_c   1.000
_cell.angle_alpha   90.00
_cell.angle_beta   90.00
_cell.angle_gamma   90.00
#
_symmetry.space_group_name_H-M   'P 1'
#
loop_
_entity.id
_entity.type
_entity.pdbx_description
1 polymer ?
#
loop_
_entity_poly.entity_id
_entity_poly.type
_entity_poly.pdbx_seq_one_letter_code
_entity_poly.pdbx_strand_id
1 'polypeptide(L)' 'ESDLAAYAHQDLPFERLVEALHPARSLARHPLFQVMVVHLAGDGTEAPLLPGLASRRESVGQDTAKFDLSF' A
#
# COMPACT_ATOMS: atom_id res chain seq x y z
N GLU A 1 13.16 -0.22 -12.90
CA GLU A 1 12.98 -1.60 -13.41
C GLU A 1 12.81 -2.64 -12.30
N SER A 2 13.46 -2.48 -11.13
CA SER A 2 13.30 -3.34 -9.93
C SER A 2 11.84 -3.59 -9.51
N ASP A 3 11.00 -2.56 -9.50
CA ASP A 3 9.67 -2.64 -8.89
C ASP A 3 8.70 -3.54 -9.66
N LEU A 4 8.84 -3.60 -10.98
CA LEU A 4 8.01 -4.47 -11.83
C LEU A 4 8.37 -5.95 -11.68
N ALA A 5 9.66 -6.26 -11.43
CA ALA A 5 10.10 -7.64 -11.24
C ALA A 5 9.53 -8.27 -9.96
N ALA A 6 9.27 -7.48 -8.92
CA ALA A 6 8.62 -7.96 -7.70
C ALA A 6 7.19 -8.49 -7.95
N TYR A 7 6.49 -7.92 -8.94
CA TYR A 7 5.16 -8.38 -9.32
C TYR A 7 5.15 -9.79 -9.93
N ALA A 8 6.30 -10.34 -10.35
CA ALA A 8 6.40 -11.72 -10.84
C ALA A 8 6.17 -12.79 -9.75
N HIS A 9 6.19 -12.41 -8.47
CA HIS A 9 6.09 -13.32 -7.33
C HIS A 9 4.99 -12.93 -6.33
N GLN A 10 3.93 -12.25 -6.79
CA GLN A 10 2.84 -11.75 -5.93
C GLN A 10 2.10 -12.84 -5.13
N ASP A 11 2.09 -14.07 -5.62
CA ASP A 11 1.41 -15.18 -4.97
C ASP A 11 2.17 -15.71 -3.73
N LEU A 12 3.39 -15.23 -3.48
CA LEU A 12 4.17 -15.61 -2.30
C LEU A 12 3.50 -15.06 -1.03
N PRO A 13 3.12 -15.92 -0.07
CA PRO A 13 2.55 -15.45 1.20
C PRO A 13 3.55 -14.60 1.98
N PHE A 14 3.07 -13.50 2.56
CA PHE A 14 3.89 -12.56 3.32
C PHE A 14 4.63 -13.24 4.49
N GLU A 15 3.97 -14.17 5.18
CA GLU A 15 4.51 -14.91 6.32
C GLU A 15 5.74 -15.73 5.93
N ARG A 16 5.75 -16.32 4.73
CA ARG A 16 6.88 -17.11 4.23
C ARG A 16 8.09 -16.23 3.94
N LEU A 17 7.86 -15.00 3.51
CA LEU A 17 8.93 -14.01 3.30
C LEU A 17 9.53 -13.56 4.64
N VAL A 18 8.70 -13.31 5.66
CA VAL A 18 9.17 -12.97 7.02
C VAL A 18 10.00 -14.12 7.61
N GLU A 19 9.54 -15.36 7.44
CA GLU A 19 10.26 -16.55 7.89
C GLU A 19 11.63 -16.64 7.21
N ALA A 20 11.71 -16.50 5.88
CA ALA A 20 12.97 -16.62 5.15
C ALA A 20 13.99 -15.52 5.51
N LEU A 21 13.53 -14.28 5.69
CA LEU A 21 14.39 -13.12 5.95
C LEU A 21 14.81 -12.96 7.42
N HIS A 22 14.12 -13.63 8.35
CA HIS A 22 14.39 -13.55 9.79
C HIS A 22 14.64 -12.12 10.32
N PRO A 23 13.74 -11.15 10.08
CA PRO A 23 13.94 -9.78 10.54
C PRO A 23 13.90 -9.69 12.07
N ALA A 24 14.52 -8.64 12.62
CA ALA A 24 14.51 -8.40 14.06
C ALA A 24 13.06 -8.25 14.58
N ARG A 25 12.71 -9.05 15.59
CA ARG A 25 11.36 -9.03 16.17
C ARG A 25 11.15 -7.77 17.00
N SER A 26 10.01 -7.12 16.81
CA SER A 26 9.57 -5.97 17.59
C SER A 26 8.07 -6.05 17.81
N LEU A 27 7.61 -5.73 19.02
CA LEU A 27 6.18 -5.55 19.31
C LEU A 27 5.68 -4.15 18.92
N ALA A 28 6.60 -3.22 18.66
CA ALA A 28 6.28 -1.83 18.36
C ALA A 28 6.22 -1.53 16.84
N ARG A 29 6.68 -2.45 15.98
CA ARG A 29 6.76 -2.24 14.53
C ARG A 29 6.45 -3.50 13.74
N HIS A 30 5.91 -3.30 12.54
CA HIS A 30 5.68 -4.36 11.57
C HIS A 30 7.02 -4.81 10.92
N PRO A 31 7.22 -6.12 10.66
CA PRO A 31 8.53 -6.72 10.44
C PRO A 31 9.27 -6.28 9.17
N LEU A 32 8.56 -5.87 8.11
CA LEU A 32 9.18 -5.54 6.80
C LEU A 32 8.84 -4.14 6.27
N PHE A 33 7.76 -3.52 6.74
CA PHE A 33 7.32 -2.19 6.32
C PHE A 33 6.57 -1.51 7.45
N GLN A 34 6.48 -0.18 7.42
CA GLN A 34 5.72 0.60 8.41
C GLN A 34 4.59 1.41 7.77
N VAL A 35 4.64 1.58 6.43
CA VAL A 35 3.64 2.24 5.61
C VAL A 35 3.14 1.26 4.58
N MET A 36 1.82 1.19 4.40
CA MET A 36 1.18 0.34 3.41
C MET A 36 0.39 1.22 2.45
N VAL A 37 0.66 1.07 1.16
CA VAL A 37 -0.11 1.71 0.09
C VAL A 37 -0.89 0.62 -0.61
N VAL A 38 -2.21 0.66 -0.48
CA VAL A 38 -3.08 -0.25 -1.21
C VAL A 38 -3.74 0.56 -2.30
N HIS A 39 -3.27 0.39 -3.53
CA HIS A 39 -4.06 0.83 -4.68
C HIS A 39 -5.15 -0.20 -4.91
N LEU A 40 -6.24 -0.06 -4.17
CA LEU A 40 -7.48 -0.67 -4.59
C LEU A 40 -7.84 0.04 -5.88
N ALA A 41 -7.88 -0.70 -6.99
CA ALA A 41 -8.63 -0.30 -8.15
C ALA A 41 -10.12 -0.32 -7.77
N GLY A 42 -10.51 0.64 -6.93
CA GLY A 42 -11.86 1.15 -6.89
C GLY A 42 -12.08 1.95 -8.16
N ASP A 43 -13.34 1.95 -8.57
CA ASP A 43 -14.04 2.74 -9.58
C ASP A 43 -13.61 4.21 -9.86
N GLY A 44 -12.58 4.75 -9.21
CA GLY A 44 -11.90 6.00 -9.56
C GLY A 44 -11.96 7.04 -8.45
N THR A 45 -10.79 7.47 -7.95
CA THR A 45 -10.67 8.77 -7.25
C THR A 45 -9.61 9.64 -7.84
N GLU A 46 -9.04 9.33 -9.01
CA GLU A 46 -8.91 10.49 -9.88
C GLU A 46 -10.36 11.01 -9.94
N ALA A 47 -10.59 12.29 -9.69
CA ALA A 47 -11.71 12.78 -10.44
C ALA A 47 -11.07 12.71 -11.84
N PRO A 48 -11.40 11.71 -12.65
CA PRO A 48 -10.41 11.19 -13.57
C PRO A 48 -10.00 12.24 -14.59
N LEU A 49 -8.74 12.21 -15.02
CA LEU A 49 -8.24 13.02 -16.11
C LEU A 49 -8.90 12.48 -17.38
N LEU A 50 -10.12 12.96 -17.63
CA LEU A 50 -10.95 12.62 -18.78
C LEU A 50 -10.79 13.74 -19.81
N PRO A 51 -10.32 13.45 -21.04
CA PRO A 51 -10.12 14.48 -22.05
C PRO A 51 -11.38 15.36 -22.23
N GLY A 52 -11.33 16.64 -21.81
CA GLY A 52 -12.43 17.62 -21.93
C GLY A 52 -13.32 17.86 -20.69
N LEU A 53 -13.10 17.18 -19.56
CA LEU A 53 -13.88 17.32 -18.32
C LEU A 53 -13.05 17.86 -17.13
N ALA A 54 -13.71 18.51 -16.17
CA ALA A 54 -13.10 19.00 -14.92
C ALA A 54 -13.60 18.23 -13.70
N SER A 55 -12.72 17.96 -12.75
CA SER A 55 -12.89 16.89 -11.77
C SER A 55 -12.09 17.24 -10.47
N ARG A 56 -12.59 16.94 -9.25
CA ARG A 56 -11.89 17.22 -7.96
C ARG A 56 -12.12 16.17 -6.85
N ARG A 57 -11.05 15.80 -6.12
CA ARG A 57 -11.06 14.99 -4.87
C ARG A 57 -11.31 15.85 -3.62
N GLU A 58 -11.92 15.29 -2.57
CA GLU A 58 -12.13 15.94 -1.26
C GLU A 58 -11.43 15.21 -0.11
N SER A 59 -11.00 15.95 0.92
CA SER A 59 -10.14 15.44 2.00
C SER A 59 -10.94 14.86 3.16
N VAL A 60 -10.54 13.67 3.63
CA VAL A 60 -11.05 13.03 4.85
C VAL A 60 -9.94 13.08 5.92
N GLY A 61 -10.27 13.50 7.15
CA GLY A 61 -9.36 13.42 8.29
C GLY A 61 -9.22 11.98 8.79
N GLN A 62 -7.99 11.47 8.86
CA GLN A 62 -7.73 10.11 9.33
C GLN A 62 -7.30 10.15 10.80
N ASP A 63 -8.22 9.85 11.72
CA ASP A 63 -7.93 10.01 13.16
C ASP A 63 -7.21 8.80 13.78
N THR A 64 -7.27 7.60 13.18
CA THR A 64 -6.40 6.47 13.56
C THR A 64 -6.22 5.47 12.43
N ALA A 65 -4.97 5.07 12.18
CA ALA A 65 -4.62 4.03 11.23
C ALA A 65 -3.93 2.86 11.96
N LYS A 66 -4.15 1.62 11.49
CA LYS A 66 -3.44 0.43 12.01
C LYS A 66 -1.93 0.48 11.70
N PHE A 67 -1.52 1.37 10.80
CA PHE A 67 -0.14 1.64 10.35
C PHE A 67 0.07 3.16 10.30
N ASP A 68 1.31 3.65 10.35
CA ASP A 68 1.61 5.10 10.44
C ASP A 68 1.00 5.92 9.29
N LEU A 69 0.75 5.30 8.11
CA LEU A 69 -0.06 5.83 7.01
C LEU A 69 -0.79 4.68 6.29
N SER A 70 -2.12 4.76 6.23
CA SER A 70 -2.99 3.96 5.35
C SER A 70 -3.94 4.90 4.63
N PHE A 71 -3.80 5.09 3.31
CA PHE A 71 -4.75 5.84 2.49
C PHE A 71 -5.57 4.87 1.63
#